data_AF-A0A7C2QRY3-F1
#
_entry.id   AF-A0A7C2QRY3-F1
#
_cell.length_a   1.000
_cell.length_b   1.000
_cell.length_c   1.000
_cell.angle_alpha   90.00
_cell.angle_beta   90.00
_cell.angle_gamma   90.00
#
_symmetry.space_group_name_H-M   'P 1'
#
loop_
_entity.id
_entity.type
_entity.pdbx_description
1 polymer ?
#
loop_
_entity_poly.entity_id
_entity_poly.type
_entity_poly.pdbx_seq_one_letter_code
_entity_poly.pdbx_strand_id
1 'polypeptide(L)' 'MAKKKIGLEDKDGHWHEATYYPDSREVYLKGSYVGRASTVDDAITVVRQILNKQVKRIEISDA' A
#
# COMPACT_ATOMS: atom_id res chain seq x y z
N MET A 1 -11.16 -13.37 -3.64
CA MET A 1 -11.54 -11.94 -3.73
C MET A 1 -10.51 -11.24 -4.63
N ALA A 2 -10.77 -10.02 -5.14
CA ALA A 2 -9.77 -9.32 -5.97
C ALA A 2 -8.71 -8.65 -5.07
N LYS A 3 -7.44 -8.72 -5.46
CA LYS A 3 -6.36 -7.98 -4.79
C LYS A 3 -6.54 -6.48 -5.06
N LYS A 4 -6.09 -5.64 -4.13
CA LYS A 4 -6.18 -4.17 -4.25
C LYS A 4 -4.80 -3.59 -4.49
N LYS A 5 -4.70 -2.70 -5.46
CA LYS A 5 -3.50 -1.91 -5.74
C LYS A 5 -3.59 -0.58 -5.02
N ILE A 6 -2.50 -0.20 -4.36
CA ILE A 6 -2.40 1.03 -3.57
C ILE A 6 -1.23 1.84 -4.15
N GLY A 7 -1.54 2.92 -4.84
CA GLY A 7 -0.59 3.91 -5.31
C GLY A 7 -0.42 5.03 -4.28
N LEU A 8 0.81 5.37 -3.94
CA LEU A 8 1.17 6.39 -2.95
C LEU A 8 2.16 7.36 -3.57
N GLU A 9 1.77 8.62 -3.68
CA GLU A 9 2.68 9.71 -4.07
C GLU A 9 3.18 10.40 -2.79
N ASP A 10 4.50 10.41 -2.60
CA ASP A 10 5.11 11.17 -1.51
C ASP A 10 5.21 12.67 -1.82
N LYS A 11 5.51 13.49 -0.82
CA LYS A 11 5.71 14.94 -1.00
C LYS A 11 6.89 15.29 -1.89
N ASP A 12 7.85 14.39 -2.06
CA ASP A 12 8.99 14.56 -2.96
C ASP A 12 8.59 14.28 -4.43
N GLY A 13 7.37 13.80 -4.68
CA GLY A 13 6.84 13.49 -6.00
C GLY A 13 7.17 12.08 -6.48
N HIS A 14 7.73 11.21 -5.63
CA HIS A 14 7.97 9.82 -6.01
C HIS A 14 6.71 8.98 -5.85
N TRP A 15 6.48 8.14 -6.87
CA TRP A 15 5.40 7.16 -6.87
C TRP A 15 5.86 5.85 -6.26
N HIS A 16 5.07 5.33 -5.31
CA HIS A 16 5.26 4.05 -4.67
C HIS A 16 4.01 3.18 -4.86
N GLU A 17 4.24 1.91 -5.17
CA GLU A 17 3.16 0.98 -5.48
C GLU A 17 3.17 -0.18 -4.50
N ALA A 18 2.04 -0.39 -3.83
CA ALA A 18 1.80 -1.51 -2.96
C ALA A 18 0.62 -2.35 -3.46
N THR A 19 0.63 -3.64 -3.14
CA THR A 19 -0.45 -4.59 -3.41
C THR A 19 -0.91 -5.19 -2.10
N TYR A 20 -2.21 -5.11 -1.84
CA TYR A 20 -2.87 -5.74 -0.70
C TYR A 20 -3.65 -6.96 -1.18
N TYR A 21 -3.45 -8.08 -0.50
CA TYR A 21 -4.15 -9.34 -0.74
C TYR A 21 -5.18 -9.58 0.38
N PRO A 22 -6.48 -9.27 0.18
CA PRO A 22 -7.49 -9.38 1.24
C PRO A 22 -7.66 -10.80 1.78
N ASP A 23 -7.50 -11.81 0.92
CA ASP A 23 -7.64 -13.22 1.30
C ASP A 23 -6.55 -13.67 2.28
N SER A 24 -5.28 -13.30 2.05
CA SER A 24 -4.16 -13.67 2.94
C SER A 24 -3.82 -12.60 3.98
N ARG A 25 -4.43 -11.42 3.86
CA ARG A 25 -4.17 -10.20 4.65
C ARG A 25 -2.74 -9.69 4.50
N GLU A 26 -2.09 -9.97 3.39
CA GLU A 26 -0.69 -9.60 3.17
C GLU A 26 -0.56 -8.30 2.38
N VAL A 27 0.46 -7.52 2.71
CA VAL A 27 0.79 -6.26 2.05
C VAL A 27 2.18 -6.38 1.46
N TYR A 28 2.29 -6.07 0.17
CA TYR A 28 3.54 -6.07 -0.57
C TYR A 28 3.82 -4.67 -1.09
N LEU A 29 5.02 -4.14 -0.89
CA LEU A 29 5.48 -2.87 -1.46
C LEU A 29 6.55 -3.17 -2.51
N LYS A 30 6.35 -2.73 -3.76
CA LYS A 30 7.25 -3.03 -4.88
C LYS A 30 7.61 -4.54 -4.99
N GLY A 31 6.64 -5.41 -4.73
CA GLY A 31 6.80 -6.87 -4.78
C GLY A 31 7.48 -7.50 -3.55
N SER A 32 7.91 -6.72 -2.57
CA SER A 32 8.47 -7.23 -1.31
C SER A 32 7.38 -7.29 -0.23
N TYR A 33 7.30 -8.38 0.52
CA TYR A 33 6.40 -8.47 1.67
C TYR A 33 6.82 -7.45 2.73
N VAL A 34 5.86 -6.69 3.24
CA VAL A 34 6.15 -5.65 4.23
C VAL A 34 5.26 -5.70 5.47
N GLY A 35 4.20 -6.49 5.47
CA GLY A 35 3.37 -6.65 6.65
C GLY A 35 2.02 -7.26 6.38
N ARG A 36 1.15 -7.25 7.41
CA ARG A 36 -0.23 -7.71 7.32
C ARG A 36 -1.20 -6.60 7.67
N ALA A 37 -2.35 -6.62 7.02
CA ALA A 37 -3.41 -5.65 7.19
C ALA A 37 -4.78 -6.34 7.11
N SER A 38 -5.73 -5.93 7.95
CA SER A 38 -7.08 -6.50 7.91
C SER A 38 -7.96 -5.78 6.88
N THR A 39 -7.65 -4.53 6.59
CA THR A 39 -8.37 -3.67 5.66
C THR A 39 -7.41 -2.93 4.72
N VAL A 40 -7.96 -2.30 3.68
CA VAL A 40 -7.16 -1.46 2.77
C VAL A 40 -6.57 -0.25 3.51
N ASP A 41 -7.31 0.37 4.42
CA ASP A 41 -6.81 1.48 5.26
C ASP A 41 -5.66 1.05 6.17
N ASP A 42 -5.73 -0.14 6.76
CA ASP A 42 -4.61 -0.70 7.52
C ASP A 42 -3.38 -0.91 6.62
N ALA A 43 -3.59 -1.41 5.39
CA ALA A 43 -2.52 -1.62 4.42
C ALA A 43 -1.85 -0.30 4.04
N ILE A 44 -2.62 0.76 3.81
CA ILE A 44 -2.12 2.12 3.59
C ILE A 44 -1.27 2.59 4.78
N THR A 45 -1.73 2.33 6.00
CA THR A 45 -1.02 2.72 7.23
C THR A 45 0.31 1.99 7.36
N VAL A 46 0.34 0.67 7.12
CA VAL A 46 1.57 -0.12 7.08
C VAL A 46 2.55 0.46 6.07
N VAL A 47 2.13 0.69 4.82
CA VAL A 47 3.01 1.21 3.77
C VAL A 47 3.52 2.62 4.10
N ARG A 48 2.67 3.50 4.67
CA ARG A 48 3.08 4.83 5.13
C ARG A 48 4.18 4.76 6.19
N GLN A 49 4.05 3.86 7.16
CA GLN A 49 5.05 3.65 8.21
C GLN A 49 6.40 3.20 7.63
N ILE A 50 6.37 2.28 6.67
CA ILE A 50 7.60 1.76 6.02
C ILE A 50 8.29 2.82 5.19
N LEU A 51 7.51 3.59 4.41
CA LEU A 51 8.08 4.66 3.60
C LEU A 51 8.70 5.75 4.49
N ASN A 52 8.20 5.94 5.72
CA ASN A 52 8.61 7.03 6.63
C ASN A 52 8.64 8.39 5.92
N LYS A 53 7.69 8.58 5.00
CA LYS A 53 7.54 9.75 4.14
C LYS A 53 6.13 10.30 4.27
N GLN A 54 6.01 11.62 4.16
CA GLN A 54 4.70 12.24 4.10
C GLN A 54 4.09 11.96 2.73
N VAL A 55 2.95 11.27 2.73
CA VAL A 55 2.16 10.99 1.54
C VAL A 55 1.29 12.20 1.21
N LYS A 56 1.30 12.64 -0.04
CA LYS A 56 0.46 13.74 -0.55
C LYS A 56 -0.80 13.22 -1.23
N ARG A 57 -0.72 12.10 -1.98
CA ARG A 57 -1.84 11.50 -2.71
C ARG A 57 -1.88 9.99 -2.52
N ILE A 58 -3.08 9.42 -2.43
CA ILE A 58 -3.33 7.98 -2.44
C ILE A 58 -4.29 7.65 -3.57
N GLU A 59 -4.02 6.56 -4.27
CA GLU A 59 -4.88 5.96 -5.28
C GLU A 59 -5.13 4.48 -4.94
N ILE A 60 -6.37 4.03 -5.06
CA ILE A 60 -6.75 2.63 -4.82
C ILE A 60 -7.51 2.14 -6.05
N SER A 61 -7.07 1.02 -6.60
CA SER A 61 -7.71 0.36 -7.74
C SER A 61 -7.79 -1.16 -7.54
N ASP A 62 -8.68 -1.82 -8.28
CA ASP A 62 -8.69 -3.27 -8.38
C ASP A 62 -7.49 -3.75 -9.21
N ALA A 63 -6.86 -4.85 -8.79
CA ALA A 63 -5.67 -5.43 -9.42
C ALA A 63 -5.83 -6.91 -9.78
#